data_AF-A0A1Y3L2U2-F1
#
_entry.id   AF-A0A1Y3L2U2-F1
#
_cell.length_a   1.000
_cell.length_b   1.000
_cell.length_c   1.000
_cell.angle_alpha   90.00
_cell.angle_beta   90.00
_cell.angle_gamma   90.00
#
_symmetry.space_group_name_H-M   'P 1'
#
loop_
_entity.id
_entity.type
_entity.pdbx_description
1 polymer ?
#
loop_
_entity_poly.entity_id
_entity_poly.type
_entity_poly.pdbx_seq_one_letter_code
_entity_poly.pdbx_strand_id
1 'polypeptide(L)'
;MSLSRGIVEIRTLDELSSLYEIAPDCTLTKEQYRNPLRPYRLIRPEASCQYQKNGKRCSQLHQHGFVVELHDDSKVLIGNCCALNHLGLDDEQVRGDFKRLSESPLVS
;
A
#
# COMPACT_ATOMS: atom_id res chain seq x y z
N MET A 1 -24.23 -19.04 -2.20
CA MET A 1 -22.80 -19.42 -2.27
C MET A 1 -22.04 -18.43 -1.41
N SER A 2 -21.66 -18.84 -0.22
CA SER A 2 -20.93 -17.99 0.72
C SER A 2 -19.47 -17.91 0.24
N LEU A 3 -19.06 -16.74 -0.26
CA LEU A 3 -17.66 -16.45 -0.52
C LEU A 3 -16.94 -16.48 0.84
N SER A 4 -16.33 -17.61 1.16
CA SER A 4 -15.24 -17.64 2.13
C SER A 4 -14.23 -16.61 1.65
N ARG A 5 -14.20 -15.45 2.33
CA ARG A 5 -13.19 -14.41 2.15
C ARG A 5 -11.86 -14.98 2.63
N GLY A 6 -11.29 -15.91 1.86
CA GLY A 6 -9.93 -16.37 2.03
C GLY A 6 -9.06 -15.14 1.96
N ILE A 7 -8.39 -14.83 3.06
CA ILE A 7 -7.40 -13.76 3.09
C ILE A 7 -6.34 -14.17 2.06
N VAL A 8 -6.40 -13.59 0.87
CA VAL A 8 -5.38 -13.82 -0.15
C VAL A 8 -4.09 -13.25 0.42
N GLU A 9 -3.19 -14.15 0.81
CA GLU A 9 -1.84 -13.80 1.21
C GLU A 9 -1.05 -13.51 -0.05
N ILE A 10 -0.95 -12.22 -0.38
CA ILE A 10 -0.14 -11.76 -1.51
C ILE A 10 1.33 -11.87 -1.09
N ARG A 11 2.07 -12.71 -1.78
CA ARG A 11 3.44 -13.07 -1.38
C ARG A 11 4.49 -12.73 -2.43
N THR A 12 4.07 -12.41 -3.66
CA THR A 12 4.98 -11.99 -4.75
C THR A 12 4.63 -10.62 -5.30
N LEU A 13 5.60 -9.96 -5.92
CA LEU A 13 5.37 -8.66 -6.57
C LEU A 13 4.38 -8.78 -7.73
N ASP A 14 4.45 -9.84 -8.53
CA ASP A 14 3.58 -10.06 -9.68
C ASP A 14 2.11 -10.17 -9.30
N GLU A 15 1.79 -10.94 -8.26
CA GLU A 15 0.44 -11.03 -7.70
C GLU A 15 -0.05 -9.68 -7.17
N LEU A 16 0.83 -8.94 -6.47
CA LEU A 16 0.50 -7.62 -5.91
C LEU A 16 0.21 -6.62 -7.02
N SER A 17 1.08 -6.58 -8.04
CA SER A 17 0.96 -5.71 -9.20
C SER A 17 -0.30 -5.99 -10.00
N SER A 18 -0.63 -7.27 -10.21
CA SER A 18 -1.82 -7.68 -10.96
C SER A 18 -3.11 -7.40 -10.19
N LEU A 19 -3.14 -7.64 -8.87
CA LEU A 19 -4.34 -7.44 -8.06
C LEU A 19 -4.70 -5.96 -7.88
N TYR A 20 -3.69 -5.09 -7.80
CA TYR A 20 -3.87 -3.66 -7.55
C TYR A 20 -3.61 -2.78 -8.76
N GLU A 21 -3.36 -3.35 -9.93
CA GLU A 21 -3.08 -2.60 -11.17
C GLU A 21 -2.01 -1.51 -10.93
N ILE A 22 -0.90 -1.89 -10.30
CA ILE A 22 0.16 -0.97 -9.89
C ILE A 22 0.74 -0.28 -11.12
N ALA A 23 0.77 1.06 -11.12
CA ALA A 23 1.38 1.87 -12.16
C ALA A 23 2.90 2.00 -11.92
N PRO A 24 3.76 1.21 -12.60
CA PRO A 24 5.17 1.06 -12.22
C PRO A 24 6.00 2.32 -12.50
N ASP A 25 5.60 3.11 -13.50
CA ASP A 25 6.32 4.33 -13.92
C ASP A 25 5.87 5.58 -13.14
N CYS A 26 4.76 5.47 -12.39
CA CYS A 26 4.23 6.58 -11.61
C CYS A 26 5.14 6.90 -10.43
N THR A 27 5.30 8.19 -10.15
CA THR A 27 6.06 8.69 -9.00
C THR A 27 5.09 9.31 -8.01
N LEU A 28 5.17 8.85 -6.76
CA LEU A 28 4.32 9.32 -5.67
C LEU A 28 4.95 10.54 -5.01
N THR A 29 4.24 11.66 -4.99
CA THR A 29 4.55 12.77 -4.08
C THR A 29 3.55 12.83 -2.93
N LYS A 30 3.88 13.59 -1.89
CA LYS A 30 3.00 13.76 -0.74
C LYS A 30 1.69 14.46 -1.11
N GLU A 31 1.73 15.36 -2.08
CA GLU A 31 0.59 16.16 -2.55
C GLU A 31 -0.39 15.33 -3.38
N GLN A 32 0.07 14.26 -4.02
CA GLN A 32 -0.79 13.38 -4.82
C GLN A 32 -1.38 12.23 -4.01
N TYR A 33 -0.84 11.95 -2.83
CA TYR A 33 -1.28 10.86 -1.96
C TYR A 33 -2.72 11.09 -1.46
N ARG A 34 -3.60 10.12 -1.67
CA ARG A 34 -4.99 10.15 -1.20
C ARG A 34 -5.17 9.35 0.09
N ASN A 35 -4.95 8.04 0.03
CA ASN A 35 -5.17 7.14 1.16
C ASN A 35 -4.37 5.83 1.01
N PRO A 36 -4.11 5.11 2.11
CA PRO A 36 -3.54 3.77 2.01
C PRO A 36 -4.62 2.79 1.55
N LEU A 37 -4.24 1.79 0.77
CA LEU A 37 -5.14 0.71 0.34
C LEU A 37 -4.85 -0.58 1.10
N ARG A 38 -3.57 -0.99 1.18
CA ARG A 38 -3.21 -2.26 1.80
C ARG A 38 -1.73 -2.33 2.19
N PRO A 39 -1.39 -2.86 3.38
CA PRO A 39 -0.03 -3.27 3.69
C PRO A 39 0.35 -4.55 2.91
N TYR A 40 1.57 -4.60 2.38
CA TYR A 40 2.12 -5.78 1.71
C TYR A 40 3.35 -6.33 2.43
N ARG A 41 3.57 -7.64 2.29
CA ARG A 41 4.78 -8.32 2.72
C ARG A 41 5.14 -9.43 1.74
N LEU A 42 6.14 -9.16 0.91
CA LEU A 42 6.64 -10.05 -0.13
C LEU A 42 7.60 -11.10 0.43
N ILE A 43 7.82 -12.18 -0.31
CA ILE A 43 8.84 -13.19 0.02
C ILE A 43 10.25 -12.59 -0.11
N ARG A 44 10.49 -11.71 -1.09
CA ARG A 44 11.79 -11.07 -1.36
C ARG A 44 11.67 -9.55 -1.46
N PRO A 45 12.77 -8.79 -1.27
CA PRO A 45 12.76 -7.35 -1.50
C PRO A 45 12.70 -7.06 -3.01
N GLU A 46 11.49 -6.94 -3.55
CA GLU A 46 11.25 -6.75 -4.98
C GLU A 46 10.45 -5.47 -5.28
N ALA A 47 9.69 -4.95 -4.32
CA ALA A 47 8.88 -3.75 -4.53
C ALA A 47 9.76 -2.49 -4.59
N SER A 48 9.89 -1.89 -5.77
CA SER A 48 10.63 -0.63 -5.94
C SER A 48 9.81 0.56 -5.43
N CYS A 49 10.30 1.22 -4.38
CA CYS A 49 9.60 2.36 -3.77
C CYS A 49 9.41 3.51 -4.78
N GLN A 50 8.15 3.95 -4.93
CA GLN A 50 7.75 4.96 -5.90
C GLN A 50 7.72 6.39 -5.33
N TYR A 51 8.00 6.54 -4.04
CA TYR A 51 7.98 7.84 -3.37
C TYR A 51 9.11 8.76 -3.85
N GLN A 52 8.79 10.02 -4.14
CA GLN A 52 9.76 11.07 -4.44
C GLN A 52 10.28 11.70 -3.16
N LYS A 53 11.59 11.57 -2.93
CA LYS A 53 12.30 12.26 -1.85
C LYS A 53 13.42 13.12 -2.45
N ASN A 54 13.53 14.37 -2.01
CA ASN A 54 14.58 15.30 -2.46
C ASN A 54 14.67 15.42 -4.00
N GLY A 55 13.50 15.49 -4.67
CA GLY A 55 13.42 15.62 -6.13
C GLY A 55 13.75 14.35 -6.93
N LYS A 56 13.95 13.20 -6.27
CA LYS A 56 14.24 11.92 -6.94
C LYS A 56 13.35 10.81 -6.41
N ARG A 57 12.97 9.88 -7.27
CA ARG A 57 12.29 8.64 -6.88
C ARG A 57 13.23 7.81 -5.99
N CYS A 58 12.68 7.24 -4.91
CA CYS A 58 13.45 6.49 -3.93
C CYS A 58 14.09 5.23 -4.54
N SER A 59 13.31 4.46 -5.31
CA SER A 59 13.70 3.27 -6.09
C SER A 59 14.36 2.12 -5.32
N GLN A 60 14.53 2.23 -4.00
CA GLN A 60 14.98 1.14 -3.14
C GLN A 60 13.99 -0.03 -3.20
N LEU A 61 14.51 -1.25 -3.20
CA LEU A 61 13.69 -2.46 -3.19
C LEU A 61 13.29 -2.81 -1.75
N HIS A 62 11.99 -3.00 -1.53
CA HIS A 62 11.42 -3.32 -0.23
C HIS A 62 10.70 -4.66 -0.24
N GLN A 63 10.81 -5.36 0.88
CA GLN A 63 10.03 -6.56 1.14
C GLN A 63 8.64 -6.21 1.73
N HIS A 64 8.52 -5.09 2.46
CA HIS A 64 7.27 -4.68 3.10
C HIS A 64 7.04 -3.17 2.93
N GLY A 65 5.77 -2.79 2.95
CA GLY A 65 5.32 -1.42 2.69
C GLY A 65 3.82 -1.39 2.42
N PHE A 66 3.39 -0.41 1.64
CA PHE A 66 1.97 -0.17 1.37
C PHE A 66 1.71 -0.01 -0.13
N VAL A 67 0.57 -0.53 -0.56
CA VAL A 67 -0.13 -0.03 -1.74
C VAL A 67 -0.91 1.20 -1.32
N VAL A 68 -0.72 2.30 -2.06
CA VAL A 68 -1.44 3.56 -1.82
C VAL A 68 -2.10 4.03 -3.10
N GLU A 69 -3.19 4.78 -2.94
CA GLU A 69 -3.93 5.42 -4.03
C GLU A 69 -3.57 6.90 -4.13
N LEU A 70 -3.48 7.40 -5.36
CA LEU A 70 -3.30 8.81 -5.67
C LEU A 70 -4.64 9.49 -5.98
N HIS A 71 -4.66 10.81 -6.06
CA HIS A 71 -5.86 11.58 -6.43
C HIS A 71 -6.40 11.32 -7.85
N ASP A 72 -5.58 10.76 -8.74
CA ASP A 72 -5.97 10.35 -10.09
C ASP A 72 -6.40 8.87 -10.18
N ASP A 73 -6.66 8.24 -9.02
CA ASP A 73 -7.01 6.83 -8.84
C ASP A 73 -5.89 5.83 -9.22
N SER A 74 -4.70 6.32 -9.60
CA SER A 74 -3.51 5.49 -9.81
C SER A 74 -3.08 4.82 -8.51
N LYS A 75 -2.49 3.63 -8.62
CA LYS A 75 -2.03 2.83 -7.48
C LYS A 75 -0.54 2.58 -7.60
N VAL A 76 0.16 2.76 -6.49
CA VAL A 76 1.64 2.71 -6.46
C VAL A 76 2.13 2.04 -5.19
N LEU A 77 3.39 1.63 -5.21
CA LEU A 77 4.08 1.03 -4.07
C LEU A 77 4.91 2.07 -3.31
N ILE A 78 4.76 2.10 -2.00
CA ILE A 78 5.65 2.82 -1.10
C ILE A 78 6.27 1.87 -0.09
N GLY A 79 7.60 1.87 0.00
CA GLY A 79 8.33 1.10 1.01
C GLY A 79 8.06 1.62 2.41
N ASN A 80 8.06 0.72 3.40
CA ASN A 80 7.72 1.06 4.79
C ASN A 80 8.48 2.27 5.36
N CYS A 81 9.79 2.38 5.08
CA CYS A 81 10.57 3.51 5.58
C CYS A 81 10.13 4.85 5.00
N CYS A 82 9.70 4.91 3.73
CA CYS A 82 9.17 6.13 3.13
C CYS A 82 7.75 6.41 3.63
N ALA A 83 6.94 5.38 3.79
CA ALA A 83 5.59 5.48 4.31
C ALA A 83 5.57 6.11 5.71
N LEU A 84 6.42 5.61 6.61
CA LEU A 84 6.57 6.15 7.97
C LEU A 84 7.09 7.59 7.96
N ASN A 85 8.22 7.84 7.29
CA ASN A 85 8.91 9.13 7.39
C ASN A 85 8.21 10.27 6.64
N HIS A 86 7.39 9.98 5.63
CA HIS A 86 6.83 11.01 4.76
C HIS A 86 5.30 11.06 4.76
N LEU A 87 4.64 9.93 4.98
CA LEU A 87 3.18 9.84 5.03
C LEU A 87 2.64 9.57 6.44
N GLY A 88 3.50 9.29 7.42
CA GLY A 88 3.09 8.93 8.77
C GLY A 88 2.38 7.59 8.85
N LEU A 89 2.53 6.73 7.84
CA LEU A 89 1.92 5.41 7.81
C LEU A 89 2.80 4.43 8.59
N ASP A 90 2.22 3.84 9.62
CA ASP A 90 2.84 2.77 10.39
C ASP A 90 1.95 1.50 10.40
N ASP A 91 2.59 0.34 10.52
CA ASP A 91 1.93 -0.97 10.52
C ASP A 91 0.87 -1.09 11.63
N GLU A 92 1.03 -0.40 12.77
CA GLU A 92 0.04 -0.39 13.85
C GLU A 92 -1.21 0.44 13.50
N GLN A 93 -1.06 1.55 12.78
CA GLN A 93 -2.17 2.42 12.41
C GLN A 93 -3.06 1.80 11.32
N VAL A 94 -2.46 1.14 10.32
CA VAL A 94 -3.21 0.53 9.22
C VAL A 94 -3.99 -0.71 9.68
N ARG A 95 -3.49 -1.45 10.69
CA ARG A 95 -4.29 -2.49 11.36
C ARG A 95 -5.55 -1.94 12.05
N GLY A 96 -5.48 -0.72 12.59
CA GLY A 96 -6.61 -0.04 13.23
C GLY A 96 -7.70 0.37 12.24
N ASP A 97 -7.33 0.89 11.08
CA ASP A 97 -8.29 1.35 10.07
C ASP A 97 -8.97 0.18 9.33
N PHE A 98 -8.26 -0.94 9.10
CA PHE A 98 -8.88 -2.17 8.61
C PHE A 98 -9.89 -2.76 9.61
N LYS A 99 -9.66 -2.60 10.92
CA LYS A 99 -10.59 -3.07 11.95
C LYS A 99 -11.86 -2.20 12.00
N ARG A 100 -11.73 -0.88 11.83
CA ARG A 100 -12.87 0.05 11.81
C ARG A 100 -13.80 -0.11 10.60
N LEU A 101 -13.31 -0.57 9.45
CA LEU A 101 -14.16 -0.87 8.29
C LEU A 101 -14.89 -2.22 8.40
N SER A 102 -14.53 -3.06 9.38
CA SER A 102 -15.22 -4.33 9.67
C SER A 102 -16.26 -4.23 10.78
N GLU A 103 -16.30 -3.12 11.52
CA GLU A 103 -17.28 -2.85 12.56
C GLU A 103 -18.29 -1.81 12.04
N SER A 104 -19.27 -2.25 11.26
CA SER A 104 -20.53 -1.49 11.18
C SER A 104 -21.17 -1.54 12.56
N PRO A 105 -21.45 -0.40 13.22
CA PRO A 105 -22.23 -0.43 14.44
C PRO A 105 -23.65 -0.86 14.04
N LEU A 106 -24.08 -2.02 14.53
CA LEU A 106 -25.50 -2.32 14.66
C LEU A 106 -26.06 -1.29 15.65
N VAL A 107 -26.53 -0.17 15.11
CA VAL A 107 -27.36 0.77 15.85
C VAL A 107 -28.77 0.21 15.92
N SER A 108 -29.12 -0.12 17.17
CA SER A 108 -30.46 -0.13 17.80
C SER A 108 -31.49 -1.14 17.33
#